data_AF-A0A380G117-F1
#
_entry.id   AF-A0A380G117-F1
#
_cell.length_a   1.000
_cell.length_b   1.000
_cell.length_c   1.000
_cell.angle_alpha   90.00
_cell.angle_beta   90.00
_cell.angle_gamma   90.00
#
_symmetry.space_group_name_H-M   'P 1'
#
loop_
_entity.id
_entity.type
_entity.pdbx_description
1 polymer ?
#
loop_
_entity_poly.entity_id
_entity_poly.type
_entity_poly.pdbx_seq_one_letter_code
_entity_poly.pdbx_strand_id
1 'polypeptide(L)'
;MLNLKQFWELTLFHRTCLMFLLICNICGTVYGFIWYGDQLVKTPWYFLPFVPDSPIASLFLCVAIIGLLFNKRNSIIEALAFVTLFKYGLWAVIMNVIMISYAHDITIMNIFLIMSHGIMAIEALYFYPRFTITMHGLFIAIIWVFNNDYIDYVLGKYPYYNFIATHIAMVGYIAFILSILAIMLYYYLQFVSKFKLFDYKGNSQ
;
A
#
# COMPACT_ATOMS: atom_id res chain seq x y z
N MET A 1 -30.16 1.35 12.35
CA MET A 1 -29.04 2.03 11.66
C MET A 1 -27.80 1.19 11.89
N LEU A 2 -27.07 0.82 10.83
CA LEU A 2 -25.84 0.03 10.97
C LEU A 2 -24.76 0.89 11.64
N ASN A 3 -24.04 0.33 12.61
CA ASN A 3 -22.86 1.01 13.15
C ASN A 3 -21.65 0.84 12.20
N LEU A 4 -20.59 1.63 12.42
CA LEU A 4 -19.42 1.64 11.54
C LEU A 4 -18.77 0.25 11.39
N LYS A 5 -18.69 -0.52 12.50
CA LYS A 5 -18.14 -1.89 12.49
C LYS A 5 -18.98 -2.83 11.62
N GLN A 6 -20.30 -2.80 11.77
CA GLN A 6 -21.21 -3.64 10.99
C GLN A 6 -21.17 -3.27 9.50
N PHE A 7 -21.11 -1.99 9.16
CA PHE A 7 -20.95 -1.55 7.77
C PHE A 7 -19.62 -2.02 7.17
N TRP A 8 -18.53 -1.90 7.94
CA TRP A 8 -17.22 -2.40 7.53
C TRP A 8 -17.23 -3.91 7.28
N GLU A 9 -17.77 -4.71 8.21
CA GLU A 9 -17.89 -6.15 8.03
C GLU A 9 -18.74 -6.50 6.80
N LEU A 10 -19.92 -5.89 6.67
CA LEU A 10 -20.81 -6.14 5.52
C LEU A 10 -20.09 -5.91 4.19
N THR A 11 -19.44 -4.76 4.04
CA THR A 11 -18.74 -4.43 2.79
C THR A 11 -17.53 -5.32 2.53
N LEU A 12 -16.79 -5.70 3.57
CA LEU A 12 -15.55 -6.49 3.47
C LEU A 12 -15.81 -7.98 3.14
N PHE A 13 -16.99 -8.49 3.48
CA PHE A 13 -17.41 -9.87 3.15
C PHE A 13 -18.29 -9.97 1.90
N HIS A 14 -18.87 -8.87 1.42
CA HIS A 14 -19.75 -8.88 0.26
C HIS A 14 -18.96 -8.95 -1.07
N ARG A 15 -19.23 -9.98 -1.87
CA ARG A 15 -18.51 -10.24 -3.14
C ARG A 15 -18.54 -9.07 -4.11
N THR A 16 -19.67 -8.38 -4.25
CA THR A 16 -19.82 -7.22 -5.14
C THR A 16 -18.89 -6.07 -4.73
N CYS A 17 -18.74 -5.82 -3.43
CA CYS A 17 -17.85 -4.78 -2.92
C CYS A 17 -16.38 -5.13 -3.21
N LEU A 18 -16.00 -6.39 -2.99
CA LEU A 18 -14.65 -6.86 -3.33
C LEU A 18 -14.35 -6.74 -4.82
N MET A 19 -15.30 -7.09 -5.70
CA MET A 19 -15.15 -6.93 -7.14
C MET A 19 -15.01 -5.46 -7.56
N PHE A 20 -15.80 -4.57 -6.96
CA PHE A 20 -15.69 -3.14 -7.20
C PHE A 20 -14.31 -2.60 -6.80
N LEU A 21 -13.86 -2.89 -5.58
CA LEU A 21 -12.55 -2.47 -5.07
C LEU A 21 -11.41 -3.06 -5.90
N LEU A 22 -11.54 -4.30 -6.37
CA LEU A 22 -10.59 -4.93 -7.28
C LEU A 22 -10.50 -4.18 -8.61
N ILE A 23 -11.62 -3.85 -9.24
CA ILE A 23 -11.64 -3.10 -10.51
C ILE A 23 -11.00 -1.72 -10.33
N CYS A 24 -11.36 -1.00 -9.27
CA CYS A 24 -10.76 0.30 -8.95
C CYS A 24 -9.25 0.21 -8.77
N ASN A 25 -8.77 -0.78 -8.02
CA ASN A 25 -7.33 -0.99 -7.80
C ASN A 25 -6.60 -1.45 -9.07
N ILE A 26 -7.22 -2.26 -9.94
CA ILE A 26 -6.64 -2.61 -11.24
C ILE A 26 -6.48 -1.36 -12.10
N CYS A 27 -7.52 -0.51 -12.19
CA CYS A 27 -7.45 0.74 -12.94
C CYS A 27 -6.37 1.67 -12.36
N GLY A 28 -6.29 1.81 -11.03
CA GLY A 28 -5.26 2.59 -10.36
C GLY A 28 -3.85 2.05 -10.59
N THR A 29 -3.68 0.73 -10.52
CA THR A 29 -2.43 0.02 -10.81
C THR A 29 -1.96 0.30 -12.25
N VAL A 30 -2.86 0.12 -13.24
CA VAL A 30 -2.56 0.37 -14.65
C VAL A 30 -2.20 1.84 -14.87
N TYR A 31 -2.98 2.78 -14.34
CA TYR A 31 -2.68 4.20 -14.43
C TYR A 31 -1.31 4.53 -13.81
N GLY A 32 -1.00 3.93 -12.67
CA GLY A 32 0.29 4.08 -12.02
C GLY A 32 1.44 3.54 -12.87
N PHE A 33 1.31 2.39 -13.52
CA PHE A 33 2.34 1.91 -14.47
C PHE A 33 2.52 2.86 -15.66
N ILE A 34 1.42 3.46 -16.16
CA ILE A 34 1.47 4.49 -17.21
C ILE A 34 2.24 5.72 -16.71
N TRP A 35 1.99 6.15 -15.47
CA TRP A 35 2.68 7.28 -14.83
C TRP A 35 4.21 7.08 -14.79
N TYR A 36 4.67 5.85 -14.50
CA TYR A 36 6.09 5.50 -14.47
C TYR A 36 6.68 5.18 -15.86
N GLY A 37 5.89 5.21 -16.95
CA GLY A 37 6.27 4.68 -18.26
C GLY A 37 7.67 5.10 -18.75
N ASP A 38 7.94 6.42 -18.78
CA ASP A 38 9.22 6.96 -19.23
C ASP A 38 10.41 6.53 -18.35
N GLN A 39 10.17 6.34 -17.05
CA GLN A 39 11.17 5.86 -16.10
C GLN A 39 11.44 4.36 -16.29
N LEU A 40 10.40 3.55 -16.51
CA LEU A 40 10.52 2.10 -16.70
C LEU A 40 11.30 1.76 -17.97
N VAL A 41 11.08 2.48 -19.07
CA VAL A 41 11.82 2.26 -20.34
C VAL A 41 13.33 2.45 -20.16
N LYS A 42 13.74 3.35 -19.26
CA LYS A 42 15.15 3.67 -18.98
C LYS A 42 15.75 2.85 -17.83
N THR A 43 14.93 2.03 -17.18
CA THR A 43 15.31 1.27 -15.99
C THR A 43 15.75 -0.14 -16.40
N PRO A 44 16.94 -0.61 -15.95
CA PRO A 44 17.35 -2.00 -16.15
C PRO A 44 16.30 -2.99 -15.65
N TRP A 45 16.08 -4.07 -16.40
CA TRP A 45 14.96 -4.99 -16.19
C TRP A 45 14.84 -5.53 -14.75
N TYR A 46 15.97 -5.73 -14.06
CA TYR A 46 16.02 -6.27 -12.69
C TYR A 46 15.59 -5.26 -11.61
N PHE A 47 15.49 -3.97 -11.94
CA PHE A 47 14.92 -2.96 -11.05
C PHE A 47 13.42 -2.72 -11.30
N LEU A 48 12.87 -3.17 -12.43
CA LEU A 48 11.46 -2.94 -12.78
C LEU A 48 10.45 -3.40 -11.72
N PRO A 49 10.66 -4.48 -10.95
CA PRO A 49 9.74 -4.84 -9.86
C PRO A 49 9.73 -3.87 -8.68
N PHE A 50 10.76 -3.02 -8.56
CA PHE A 50 10.97 -2.16 -7.39
C PHE A 50 10.81 -0.67 -7.69
N VAL A 51 10.83 -0.25 -8.96
CA VAL A 51 10.72 1.17 -9.33
C VAL A 51 9.29 1.72 -9.27
N PRO A 52 8.26 1.03 -9.79
CA PRO A 52 6.89 1.51 -9.69
C PRO A 52 6.30 1.12 -8.32
N ASP A 53 6.68 1.88 -7.30
CA ASP A 53 6.33 1.65 -5.88
C ASP A 53 4.83 1.42 -5.64
N SER A 54 4.01 2.46 -5.81
CA SER A 54 2.57 2.41 -5.57
C SER A 54 1.82 1.50 -6.56
N PRO A 55 2.20 1.38 -7.86
CA PRO A 55 1.61 0.38 -8.74
C PRO A 55 1.84 -1.06 -8.26
N ILE A 56 3.05 -1.40 -7.81
CA ILE A 56 3.36 -2.75 -7.31
C ILE A 56 2.63 -3.03 -5.99
N ALA A 57 2.51 -2.04 -5.11
CA ALA A 57 1.71 -2.15 -3.91
C ALA A 57 0.25 -2.47 -4.22
N SER A 58 -0.40 -1.65 -5.07
CA SER A 58 -1.80 -1.88 -5.48
C SER A 58 -1.97 -3.20 -6.23
N LEU A 59 -0.96 -3.65 -6.99
CA LEU A 59 -0.95 -4.98 -7.61
C LEU A 59 -0.96 -6.11 -6.56
N PHE A 60 -0.16 -6.01 -5.49
CA PHE A 60 -0.23 -6.97 -4.38
C PHE A 60 -1.62 -7.01 -3.75
N LEU A 61 -2.26 -5.84 -3.56
CA LEU A 61 -3.64 -5.80 -3.08
C LEU A 61 -4.61 -6.47 -4.07
N CYS A 62 -4.49 -6.21 -5.37
CA CYS A 62 -5.32 -6.86 -6.39
C CYS A 62 -5.22 -8.38 -6.29
N VAL A 63 -4.00 -8.92 -6.20
CA VAL A 63 -3.76 -10.36 -6.05
C VAL A 63 -4.34 -10.87 -4.73
N ALA A 64 -4.20 -10.12 -3.64
CA ALA A 64 -4.80 -10.46 -2.36
C ALA A 64 -6.34 -10.54 -2.46
N ILE A 65 -7.00 -9.54 -3.05
CA ILE A 65 -8.46 -9.51 -3.24
C ILE A 65 -8.93 -10.66 -4.13
N ILE A 66 -8.21 -10.97 -5.21
CA ILE A 66 -8.48 -12.14 -6.05
C ILE A 66 -8.41 -13.42 -5.19
N GLY A 67 -7.38 -13.54 -4.34
CA GLY A 67 -7.29 -14.61 -3.35
C GLY A 67 -8.54 -14.68 -2.45
N LEU A 68 -8.98 -13.55 -1.89
CA LEU A 68 -10.20 -13.47 -1.08
C LEU A 68 -11.44 -13.96 -1.83
N LEU A 69 -11.60 -13.58 -3.09
CA LEU A 69 -12.74 -13.93 -3.95
C LEU A 69 -12.79 -15.43 -4.27
N PHE A 70 -11.63 -16.08 -4.39
CA PHE A 70 -11.52 -17.52 -4.64
C PHE A 70 -11.26 -18.35 -3.38
N ASN A 71 -11.37 -17.73 -2.20
CA ASN A 71 -11.07 -18.35 -0.91
C ASN A 71 -9.66 -18.98 -0.84
N LYS A 72 -8.69 -18.40 -1.56
CA LYS A 72 -7.27 -18.76 -1.54
C LYS A 72 -6.48 -17.71 -0.79
N ARG A 73 -5.80 -18.15 0.26
CA ARG A 73 -5.08 -17.28 1.21
C ARG A 73 -3.58 -17.35 0.94
N ASN A 74 -2.90 -16.21 0.91
CA ASN A 74 -1.45 -16.17 0.81
C ASN A 74 -0.88 -15.09 1.72
N SER A 75 -0.37 -15.51 2.88
CA SER A 75 0.15 -14.60 3.89
C SER A 75 1.31 -13.73 3.43
N ILE A 76 2.09 -14.16 2.43
CA ILE A 76 3.20 -13.36 1.88
C ILE A 76 2.63 -12.20 1.06
N ILE A 77 1.74 -12.49 0.12
CA ILE A 77 1.11 -11.44 -0.72
C ILE A 77 0.29 -10.48 0.14
N GLU A 78 -0.44 -10.99 1.13
CA GLU A 78 -1.26 -10.17 2.03
C GLU A 78 -0.41 -9.29 2.95
N ALA A 79 0.75 -9.78 3.43
CA ALA A 79 1.70 -8.96 4.17
C ALA A 79 2.37 -7.90 3.29
N LEU A 80 2.79 -8.26 2.07
CA LEU A 80 3.33 -7.32 1.09
C LEU A 80 2.30 -6.24 0.76
N ALA A 81 1.06 -6.62 0.45
CA ALA A 81 -0.03 -5.68 0.18
C ALA A 81 -0.19 -4.69 1.34
N PHE A 82 -0.33 -5.17 2.58
CA PHE A 82 -0.51 -4.27 3.72
C PHE A 82 0.67 -3.29 3.90
N VAL A 83 1.89 -3.83 4.01
CA VAL A 83 3.07 -3.02 4.36
C VAL A 83 3.36 -2.00 3.27
N THR A 84 3.27 -2.41 1.99
CA THR A 84 3.54 -1.53 0.86
C THR A 84 2.43 -0.51 0.64
N LEU A 85 1.15 -0.89 0.67
CA LEU A 85 0.05 0.09 0.51
C LEU A 85 0.11 1.17 1.59
N PHE A 86 0.33 0.76 2.84
CA PHE A 86 0.39 1.72 3.94
C PHE A 86 1.59 2.67 3.80
N LYS A 87 2.78 2.13 3.54
CA LYS A 87 4.00 2.93 3.34
C LYS A 87 3.84 3.91 2.18
N TYR A 88 3.61 3.41 0.96
CA TYR A 88 3.64 4.24 -0.24
C TYR A 88 2.41 5.15 -0.33
N GLY A 89 1.28 4.72 0.23
CA GLY A 89 0.10 5.54 0.41
C GLY A 89 0.42 6.80 1.22
N LEU A 90 0.99 6.63 2.42
CA LEU A 90 1.39 7.76 3.27
C LEU A 90 2.55 8.56 2.68
N TRP A 91 3.54 7.90 2.09
CA TRP A 91 4.69 8.58 1.49
C TRP A 91 4.23 9.57 0.41
N ALA A 92 3.36 9.15 -0.50
CA ALA A 92 2.88 10.02 -1.57
C ALA A 92 2.03 11.18 -1.04
N VAL A 93 1.20 10.95 0.00
CA VAL A 93 0.47 12.02 0.68
C VAL A 93 1.44 13.05 1.27
N ILE A 94 2.43 12.60 2.04
CA ILE A 94 3.41 13.46 2.70
C ILE A 94 4.22 14.24 1.66
N MET A 95 4.74 13.59 0.61
CA MET A 95 5.53 14.24 -0.42
C MET A 95 4.74 15.31 -1.17
N ASN A 96 3.49 15.02 -1.55
CA ASN A 96 2.66 16.01 -2.24
C ASN A 96 2.28 17.19 -1.34
N VAL A 97 2.04 16.97 -0.03
CA VAL A 97 1.81 18.06 0.93
C VAL A 97 3.06 18.94 1.08
N ILE A 98 4.25 18.34 1.20
CA ILE A 98 5.53 19.07 1.28
C ILE A 98 5.76 19.86 -0.01
N MET A 99 5.56 19.25 -1.18
CA MET A 99 5.75 19.91 -2.47
C MET A 99 4.78 21.07 -2.67
N ILE A 100 3.51 20.94 -2.29
CA ILE A 100 2.54 22.05 -2.29
C ILE A 100 3.04 23.19 -1.40
N SER A 101 3.47 22.87 -0.18
CA SER A 101 3.95 23.88 0.77
C SER A 101 5.21 24.59 0.28
N TYR A 102 6.09 23.88 -0.43
CA TYR A 102 7.35 24.42 -0.96
C TYR A 102 7.13 25.26 -2.23
N ALA A 103 6.29 24.79 -3.15
CA ALA A 103 5.99 25.47 -4.41
C ALA A 103 5.00 26.64 -4.24
N HIS A 104 4.29 26.69 -3.10
CA HIS A 104 3.16 27.60 -2.86
C HIS A 104 2.07 27.51 -3.95
N ASP A 105 1.91 26.32 -4.54
CA ASP A 105 0.97 26.05 -5.62
C ASP A 105 0.28 24.69 -5.44
N ILE A 106 -1.00 24.63 -5.80
CA ILE A 106 -1.82 23.43 -5.69
C ILE A 106 -2.30 23.04 -7.09
N THR A 107 -1.75 21.95 -7.60
CA THR A 107 -2.19 21.38 -8.87
C THR A 107 -3.27 20.32 -8.66
N ILE A 108 -4.11 20.10 -9.68
CA ILE A 108 -5.08 19.00 -9.71
C ILE A 108 -4.37 17.66 -9.51
N MET A 109 -3.17 17.51 -10.07
CA MET A 109 -2.38 16.30 -9.92
C MET A 109 -2.00 16.04 -8.46
N ASN A 110 -1.55 17.07 -7.73
CA ASN A 110 -1.19 16.92 -6.32
C ASN A 110 -2.40 16.45 -5.50
N ILE A 111 -3.58 17.05 -5.73
CA ILE A 111 -4.83 16.64 -5.07
C ILE A 111 -5.18 15.19 -5.42
N PHE A 112 -5.13 14.83 -6.70
CA PHE A 112 -5.41 13.48 -7.16
C PHE A 112 -4.47 12.45 -6.51
N LEU A 113 -3.16 12.74 -6.47
CA LEU A 113 -2.16 11.86 -5.84
C LEU A 113 -2.40 11.72 -4.33
N ILE A 114 -2.67 12.83 -3.62
CA ILE A 114 -2.99 12.80 -2.19
C ILE A 114 -4.23 11.93 -1.94
N MET A 115 -5.31 12.15 -2.70
CA MET A 115 -6.57 11.42 -2.49
C MET A 115 -6.42 9.93 -2.83
N SER A 116 -5.88 9.61 -3.99
CA SER A 116 -5.71 8.21 -4.45
C SER A 116 -4.79 7.41 -3.52
N HIS A 117 -3.67 7.98 -3.09
CA HIS A 117 -2.72 7.31 -2.21
C HIS A 117 -3.19 7.29 -0.74
N GLY A 118 -3.94 8.30 -0.31
CA GLY A 118 -4.66 8.25 0.96
C GLY A 118 -5.64 7.09 1.03
N ILE A 119 -6.37 6.82 -0.07
CA ILE A 119 -7.24 5.65 -0.19
C ILE A 119 -6.42 4.36 -0.07
N MET A 120 -5.25 4.25 -0.73
CA MET A 120 -4.38 3.08 -0.58
C MET A 120 -3.98 2.82 0.88
N ALA A 121 -3.56 3.86 1.62
CA ALA A 121 -3.20 3.70 3.02
C ALA A 121 -4.39 3.23 3.88
N ILE A 122 -5.61 3.71 3.58
CA ILE A 122 -6.84 3.28 4.24
C ILE A 122 -7.19 1.83 3.85
N GLU A 123 -7.00 1.44 2.59
CA GLU A 123 -7.29 0.09 2.10
C GLU A 123 -6.43 -0.97 2.80
N ALA A 124 -5.16 -0.65 3.10
CA ALA A 124 -4.32 -1.52 3.91
C ALA A 124 -5.00 -1.90 5.24
N LEU A 125 -5.52 -0.89 5.96
CA LEU A 125 -6.25 -1.09 7.22
C LEU A 125 -7.60 -1.78 7.00
N TYR A 126 -8.32 -1.40 5.95
CA TYR A 126 -9.64 -1.93 5.61
C TYR A 126 -9.61 -3.44 5.36
N PHE A 127 -8.59 -3.93 4.64
CA PHE A 127 -8.45 -5.35 4.30
C PHE A 127 -7.73 -6.19 5.36
N TYR A 128 -6.98 -5.56 6.26
CA TYR A 128 -6.20 -6.25 7.30
C TYR A 128 -6.98 -7.33 8.10
N PRO A 129 -8.25 -7.10 8.53
CA PRO A 129 -9.01 -8.13 9.27
C PRO A 129 -9.28 -9.39 8.45
N ARG A 130 -9.27 -9.27 7.12
CA ARG A 130 -9.36 -10.38 6.19
C ARG A 130 -8.00 -10.80 5.67
N PHE A 131 -6.87 -10.46 6.29
CA PHE A 131 -5.54 -10.98 5.94
C PHE A 131 -5.09 -12.09 6.92
N THR A 132 -4.27 -13.01 6.42
CA THR A 132 -3.69 -14.15 7.12
C THR A 132 -2.36 -13.67 7.66
N ILE A 133 -2.34 -13.34 8.94
CA ILE A 133 -1.22 -12.64 9.56
C ILE A 133 -0.18 -13.64 10.05
N THR A 134 1.01 -13.64 9.44
CA THR A 134 2.11 -14.54 9.78
C THR A 134 3.43 -13.78 9.91
N MET A 135 4.30 -14.24 10.82
CA MET A 135 5.65 -13.69 10.94
C MET A 135 6.50 -13.96 9.70
N HIS A 136 6.22 -15.06 8.98
CA HIS A 136 6.92 -15.37 7.74
C HIS A 136 6.58 -14.37 6.63
N GLY A 137 5.29 -14.05 6.43
CA GLY A 137 4.87 -13.02 5.48
C GLY A 137 5.45 -11.65 5.84
N LEU A 138 5.42 -11.29 7.14
CA LEU A 138 6.04 -10.05 7.62
C LEU A 138 7.54 -9.99 7.32
N PHE A 139 8.28 -11.08 7.55
CA PHE A 139 9.71 -11.13 7.26
C PHE A 139 10.02 -10.88 5.79
N ILE A 140 9.24 -11.46 4.86
CA ILE A 140 9.38 -11.19 3.43
C ILE A 140 9.04 -9.73 3.11
N ALA A 141 8.00 -9.16 3.71
CA ALA A 141 7.65 -7.75 3.52
C ALA A 141 8.72 -6.79 4.05
N ILE A 142 9.39 -7.13 5.16
CA ILE A 142 10.54 -6.39 5.70
C ILE A 142 11.69 -6.37 4.69
N ILE A 143 12.05 -7.54 4.14
CA ILE A 143 13.11 -7.63 3.13
C ILE A 143 12.73 -6.77 1.92
N TRP A 144 11.50 -6.91 1.43
CA TRP A 144 11.03 -6.16 0.27
C TRP A 144 11.14 -4.64 0.48
N VAL A 145 10.60 -4.13 1.58
CA VAL A 145 10.43 -2.69 1.77
C VAL A 145 11.75 -1.96 2.02
N PHE A 146 12.69 -2.60 2.74
CA PHE A 146 14.02 -2.03 2.94
C PHE A 146 14.94 -2.21 1.72
N ASN A 147 14.78 -3.30 0.97
CA ASN A 147 15.47 -3.45 -0.31
C ASN A 147 15.03 -2.36 -1.29
N ASN A 148 13.73 -2.06 -1.35
CA ASN A 148 13.19 -0.95 -2.13
C ASN A 148 13.72 0.41 -1.65
N ASP A 149 13.74 0.71 -0.33
CA ASP A 149 14.35 1.95 0.18
C ASP A 149 15.82 2.11 -0.25
N TYR A 150 16.58 1.01 -0.24
CA TYR A 150 17.96 1.00 -0.71
C TYR A 150 18.05 1.28 -2.22
N ILE A 151 17.22 0.61 -3.04
CA ILE A 151 17.17 0.83 -4.48
C ILE A 151 16.82 2.29 -4.80
N ASP A 152 15.86 2.86 -4.10
CA ASP A 152 15.40 4.22 -4.36
C ASP A 152 16.44 5.25 -3.96
N TYR A 153 16.86 5.24 -2.69
CA TYR A 153 17.59 6.37 -2.12
C TYR A 153 19.11 6.17 -2.07
N VAL A 154 19.60 4.93 -2.23
CA VAL A 154 21.04 4.65 -2.34
C VAL A 154 21.44 4.43 -3.79
N LEU A 155 20.63 3.71 -4.58
CA LEU A 155 20.90 3.49 -6.01
C LEU A 155 20.24 4.52 -6.94
N GLY A 156 19.50 5.48 -6.39
CA GLY A 156 18.96 6.63 -7.11
C GLY A 156 17.83 6.26 -8.08
N LYS A 157 16.96 5.31 -7.70
CA LYS A 157 15.84 4.84 -8.52
C LYS A 157 14.47 5.37 -8.09
N TYR A 158 14.45 6.35 -7.19
CA TYR A 158 13.24 7.05 -6.73
C TYR A 158 12.44 7.70 -7.89
N PRO A 159 11.16 8.05 -7.67
CA PRO A 159 10.31 8.67 -8.69
C PRO A 159 10.81 10.04 -9.14
N TYR A 160 10.67 10.37 -10.43
CA TYR A 160 11.21 11.62 -10.99
C TYR A 160 10.48 12.88 -10.51
N TYR A 161 11.00 13.48 -9.44
CA TYR A 161 10.64 14.81 -8.96
C TYR A 161 11.91 15.63 -8.66
N ASN A 162 11.99 16.85 -9.20
CA ASN A 162 13.13 17.76 -8.95
C ASN A 162 13.34 18.03 -7.45
N PHE A 163 12.25 18.11 -6.69
CA PHE A 163 12.29 18.27 -5.24
C PHE A 163 13.02 17.11 -4.55
N ILE A 164 12.73 15.87 -4.94
CA ILE A 164 13.35 14.69 -4.34
C ILE A 164 14.85 14.67 -4.65
N ALA A 165 15.23 14.94 -5.89
CA ALA A 165 16.64 14.95 -6.31
C ALA A 165 17.51 15.96 -5.54
N THR A 166 16.91 17.06 -5.06
CA THR A 166 17.61 18.07 -4.26
C THR A 166 17.57 17.79 -2.75
N HIS A 167 16.73 16.86 -2.30
CA HIS A 167 16.50 16.55 -0.88
C HIS A 167 16.59 15.05 -0.54
N ILE A 168 17.38 14.28 -1.30
CA ILE A 168 17.45 12.81 -1.25
C ILE A 168 17.60 12.29 0.19
N ALA A 169 18.50 12.88 0.99
CA ALA A 169 18.75 12.43 2.36
C ALA A 169 17.51 12.57 3.27
N MET A 170 16.78 13.69 3.16
CA MET A 170 15.56 13.92 3.93
C MET A 170 14.44 12.98 3.47
N VAL A 171 14.22 12.87 2.16
CA VAL A 171 13.17 12.02 1.60
C VAL A 171 13.42 10.55 1.90
N GLY A 172 14.66 10.09 1.77
CA GLY A 172 15.06 8.73 2.12
C GLY A 172 14.89 8.43 3.61
N TYR A 173 15.21 9.39 4.49
CA TYR A 173 14.94 9.24 5.93
C TYR A 173 13.44 9.12 6.23
N ILE A 174 12.59 9.95 5.61
CA ILE A 174 11.13 9.85 5.74
C ILE A 174 10.64 8.47 5.26
N ALA A 175 11.10 8.02 4.09
CA ALA A 175 10.73 6.72 3.53
C ALA A 175 11.10 5.56 4.47
N PHE A 176 12.32 5.57 5.01
CA PHE A 176 12.80 4.57 5.96
C PHE A 176 11.95 4.53 7.24
N ILE A 177 11.59 5.70 7.80
CA ILE A 177 10.71 5.77 8.98
C ILE A 177 9.32 5.23 8.64
N LEU A 178 8.77 5.54 7.45
CA LEU A 178 7.48 5.00 7.01
C LEU A 178 7.52 3.47 6.84
N SER A 179 8.63 2.91 6.35
CA SER A 179 8.85 1.46 6.31
C SER A 179 8.74 0.84 7.71
N ILE A 180 9.44 1.42 8.70
CA ILE A 180 9.37 0.97 10.10
C ILE A 180 7.93 1.07 10.63
N LEU A 181 7.26 2.20 10.41
CA LEU A 181 5.89 2.41 10.88
C LEU A 181 4.91 1.41 10.27
N ALA A 182 5.03 1.11 8.98
CA ALA A 182 4.19 0.11 8.30
C ALA A 182 4.39 -1.30 8.88
N ILE A 183 5.65 -1.70 9.12
CA ILE A 183 6.01 -2.98 9.75
C ILE A 183 5.47 -3.07 11.18
N MET A 184 5.69 -2.02 11.99
CA MET A 184 5.20 -1.96 13.37
C MET A 184 3.68 -2.02 13.43
N LEU A 185 3.00 -1.33 12.53
CA LEU A 185 1.55 -1.33 12.47
C LEU A 185 0.99 -2.71 12.09
N TYR A 186 1.58 -3.38 11.08
CA TYR A 186 1.22 -4.75 10.73
C TYR A 186 1.36 -5.68 11.93
N TYR A 187 2.49 -5.61 12.63
CA TYR A 187 2.73 -6.44 13.82
C TYR A 187 1.77 -6.13 14.97
N TYR A 188 1.58 -4.84 15.29
CA TYR A 188 0.73 -4.42 16.41
C TYR A 188 -0.74 -4.80 16.21
N LEU A 189 -1.27 -4.61 14.99
CA LEU A 189 -2.66 -4.95 14.67
C LEU A 189 -2.94 -6.46 14.82
N GLN A 190 -1.92 -7.33 14.74
CA GLN A 190 -2.08 -8.77 14.98
C GLN A 190 -2.58 -9.05 16.42
N PHE A 191 -2.08 -8.29 17.40
CA PHE A 191 -2.49 -8.45 18.79
C PHE A 191 -3.87 -7.84 19.02
N VAL A 192 -4.15 -6.67 18.46
CA VAL A 192 -5.45 -6.00 18.62
C VAL A 192 -6.60 -6.80 17.99
N SER A 193 -6.37 -7.36 16.80
CA SER A 193 -7.39 -8.12 16.05
C SER A 193 -7.76 -9.45 16.73
N LYS A 194 -6.78 -10.17 17.30
CA LYS A 194 -7.02 -11.40 18.07
C LYS A 194 -7.90 -11.20 19.30
N PHE A 195 -7.90 -10.00 19.90
CA PHE A 195 -8.63 -9.73 21.15
C PHE A 195 -9.98 -9.03 20.96
N LYS A 196 -10.31 -8.47 19.78
CA LYS A 196 -11.50 -7.59 19.65
C LYS A 196 -12.33 -7.68 18.37
N LEU A 197 -11.85 -8.30 17.28
CA LEU A 197 -12.53 -8.18 15.98
C LEU A 197 -13.37 -9.39 15.55
N PHE A 198 -13.08 -10.61 16.01
CA PHE A 198 -13.72 -11.83 15.47
C PHE A 198 -14.15 -12.87 16.50
N ASP A 199 -14.81 -12.45 17.59
CA ASP A 199 -15.73 -13.35 18.29
C ASP A 199 -17.00 -13.58 17.44
N TYR A 200 -16.83 -14.16 16.25
CA TYR A 200 -17.93 -14.78 15.53
C TYR A 200 -17.99 -16.24 15.97
N LYS A 201 -18.83 -16.53 16.97
CA LYS A 201 -19.37 -17.87 17.15
C LYS A 201 -20.17 -18.20 15.90
N GLY A 202 -19.51 -18.83 14.93
CA GLY A 202 -20.23 -19.52 13.87
C GLY A 202 -21.11 -20.56 14.54
N ASN A 203 -22.42 -20.34 14.50
CA ASN A 203 -23.38 -21.38 14.79
C ASN A 203 -23.13 -22.50 13.78
N SER A 204 -22.51 -23.58 14.27
CA SER A 204 -22.62 -24.90 13.70
C SER A 204 -24.11 -25.24 13.60
N GLN A 205 -24.63 -25.17 12.38
CA GLN A 205 -25.74 -26.04 11.97
C GLN A 205 -25.15 -27.38 11.56
#